data_AF-A0A7C0XSI3-F1
#
_entry.id   AF-A0A7C0XSI3-F1
#
_cell.length_a   1.000
_cell.length_b   1.000
_cell.length_c   1.000
_cell.angle_alpha   90.00
_cell.angle_beta   90.00
_cell.angle_gamma   90.00
#
_symmetry.space_group_name_H-M   'P 1'
#
loop_
_entity.id
_entity.type
_entity.pdbx_description
1 polymer ?
#
loop_
_entity_poly.entity_id
_entity_poly.type
_entity_poly.pdbx_seq_one_letter_code
_entity_poly.pdbx_strand_id
1 'polypeptide(L)' 'APAEITVNELNSGKTFTSGRINPEVLLESFGVETL' A
#
# COMPACT_ATOMS: atom_id res chain seq x y z
N ALA A 1 1.75 -3.00 -10.22
CA ALA A 1 0.52 -2.40 -9.66
C ALA A 1 0.87 -1.64 -8.38
N PRO A 2 0.06 -0.68 -7.89
CA PRO A 2 0.32 0.02 -6.62
C PRO A 2 0.23 -0.94 -5.42
N ALA A 3 0.95 -0.64 -4.34
CA ALA A 3 1.00 -1.46 -3.13
C ALA A 3 -0.29 -1.36 -2.30
N GLU A 4 -0.89 -0.18 -2.22
CA GLU A 4 -2.20 0.06 -1.59
C GLU A 4 -2.99 1.03 -2.46
N ILE A 5 -4.30 0.81 -2.57
CA ILE A 5 -5.22 1.67 -3.28
C ILE A 5 -6.49 1.86 -2.44
N THR A 6 -6.95 3.10 -2.39
CA THR A 6 -8.27 3.45 -1.86
C THR A 6 -9.10 4.05 -2.98
N VAL A 7 -10.29 3.50 -3.21
CA VAL A 7 -11.22 3.93 -4.25
C VAL A 7 -12.52 4.39 -3.59
N ASN A 8 -12.92 5.62 -3.91
CA ASN A 8 -14.26 6.11 -3.63
C ASN A 8 -15.17 5.76 -4.82
N GLU A 9 -16.19 4.95 -4.58
CA GLU A 9 -17.15 4.55 -5.60
C GLU A 9 -18.38 5.47 -5.51
N LEU A 10 -18.49 6.38 -6.48
CA LEU A 10 -19.42 7.50 -6.42
C LEU A 10 -20.90 7.08 -6.50
N ASN A 11 -21.23 5.94 -7.12
CA ASN A 11 -22.62 5.53 -7.31
C ASN A 11 -23.19 4.86 -6.05
N SER A 12 -22.41 4.03 -5.35
CA SER A 12 -22.82 3.44 -4.07
C SER A 12 -22.42 4.29 -2.86
N GLY A 13 -21.58 5.32 -3.04
CA GLY A 13 -21.03 6.13 -1.96
C GLY A 13 -20.05 5.36 -1.05
N LYS A 14 -19.67 4.14 -1.43
CA LYS A 14 -18.79 3.28 -0.64
C LYS A 14 -17.32 3.59 -0.91
N THR A 15 -16.50 3.37 0.09
CA THR A 15 -15.03 3.43 -0.03
C THR A 15 -14.46 2.04 0.15
N PHE A 16 -13.59 1.64 -0.78
CA PHE A 16 -12.90 0.36 -0.75
C PHE A 16 -11.39 0.61 -0.66
N THR A 17 -10.74 -0.06 0.29
CA THR A 17 -9.28 -0.05 0.42
C THR A 17 -8.76 -1.45 0.18
N SER A 18 -7.71 -1.56 -0.63
CA SER A 18 -7.09 -2.84 -0.99
C SER A 18 -5.58 -2.71 -1.09
N GLY A 19 -4.87 -3.78 -0.72
CA GLY A 19 -3.42 -3.79 -0.62
C GLY A 19 -2.91 -3.30 0.74
N ARG A 20 -1.58 -3.19 0.83
CA ARG A 20 -0.85 -2.71 2.01
C ARG A 20 0.58 -2.36 1.60
N ILE A 21 1.14 -1.31 2.19
CA ILE A 21 2.58 -1.05 2.14
C ILE A 21 3.37 -2.16 2.84
N ASN A 22 4.47 -2.63 2.24
CA ASN A 22 5.38 -3.59 2.86
C ASN A 22 6.71 -2.91 3.23
N PRO A 23 6.89 -2.49 4.50
CA PRO A 23 8.10 -1.80 4.94
C PRO A 23 9.35 -2.68 4.90
N GLU A 24 9.24 -3.99 5.15
CA GLU A 24 10.38 -4.91 5.18
C GLU A 24 11.03 -5.01 3.79
N VAL A 25 10.20 -5.20 2.76
CA VAL A 25 10.67 -5.22 1.36
C VAL A 25 11.22 -3.86 0.94
N LEU A 26 10.64 -2.76 1.44
CA LEU A 26 11.18 -1.43 1.17
C LEU A 26 12.58 -1.26 1.78
N LEU A 27 12.76 -1.63 3.05
CA LEU A 27 14.06 -1.55 3.73
C LEU A 27 15.12 -2.41 3.05
N GLU A 28 14.77 -3.64 2.66
CA GLU A 28 15.63 -4.51 1.86
C GLU A 28 16.00 -3.85 0.51
N SER A 29 15.01 -3.33 -0.22
CA SER A 29 15.23 -2.69 -1.52
C SER A 29 16.08 -1.42 -1.45
N PHE A 30 16.04 -0.72 -0.32
CA PHE A 30 16.83 0.47 -0.05
C PHE A 30 18.21 0.16 0.55
N GLY A 31 18.51 -1.12 0.82
CA GLY A 31 19.76 -1.55 1.43
C GLY A 31 19.96 -1.02 2.85
N VAL A 32 18.87 -0.80 3.60
CA VAL A 32 18.92 -0.32 4.98
C VAL A 32 19.04 -1.53 5.92
N GLU A 33 20.23 -1.74 6.47
CA GLU A 33 20.46 -2.75 7.51
C GLU A 33 19.98 -2.23 8.88
N THR A 34 19.13 -2.99 9.56
CA THR A 34 18.80 -2.73 10.97
C THR A 34 19.94 -3.24 11.84
N LEU A 35 20.68 -2.31 12.46
CA LEU A 35 21.75 -2.58 13.43
C LEU A 35 21.25 -3.25 14.71
#